data_AF-A0A962G5A4-F1
#
_entry.id   AF-A0A962G5A4-F1
#
_cell.length_a   1.000
_cell.length_b   1.000
_cell.length_c   1.000
_cell.angle_alpha   90.00
_cell.angle_beta   90.00
_cell.angle_gamma   90.00
#
_symmetry.space_group_name_H-M   'P 1'
#
loop_
_entity.id
_entity.type
_entity.pdbx_description
1 polymer ?
#
loop_
_entity_poly.entity_id
_entity_poly.type
_entity_poly.pdbx_seq_one_letter_code
_entity_poly.pdbx_strand_id
1 'polypeptide(L)'
;MTNWLHVGLAAGLVYAGVLGFFAAKRQWTWAAMGVALANFLYVLLNLVAPFRGVLDPGYAGYKMGLLQIAPGVWVTVVAGSIVVAALIAACLALLARPGRGMVYIAIADTALLLLIGLPELVSGLMDHQAYRIELGEYLKIPGLVAVLISGALFCLTLVLSIVWSTRRMRPRLTRALDTTSRPPVPQS
;
A
#
# COMPACT_ATOMS: atom_id res chain seq x y z
N MET A 1 -15.37 -26.21 -4.36
CA MET A 1 -14.25 -25.40 -3.84
C MET A 1 -14.02 -24.24 -4.78
N THR A 2 -14.01 -23.01 -4.28
CA THR A 2 -13.81 -21.80 -5.10
C THR A 2 -12.32 -21.60 -5.32
N ASN A 3 -11.88 -21.49 -6.58
CA ASN A 3 -10.49 -21.18 -6.89
C ASN A 3 -10.24 -19.67 -6.72
N TRP A 4 -9.72 -19.29 -5.56
CA TRP A 4 -9.44 -17.91 -5.17
C TRP A 4 -8.45 -17.17 -6.07
N LEU A 5 -7.60 -17.89 -6.82
CA LEU A 5 -6.70 -17.28 -7.78
C LEU A 5 -7.47 -16.54 -8.88
N HIS A 6 -8.59 -17.09 -9.36
CA HIS A 6 -9.41 -16.43 -10.38
C HIS A 6 -10.06 -15.15 -9.85
N VAL A 7 -10.51 -15.17 -8.58
CA VAL A 7 -11.07 -13.98 -7.92
C VAL A 7 -10.00 -12.91 -7.76
N GLY A 8 -8.80 -13.29 -7.31
CA GLY A 8 -7.65 -12.40 -7.20
C GLY A 8 -7.22 -11.82 -8.54
N LEU A 9 -7.17 -12.62 -9.60
CA LEU A 9 -6.85 -12.17 -10.96
C LEU A 9 -7.90 -11.20 -11.51
N ALA A 10 -9.19 -11.53 -11.37
CA ALA A 10 -10.28 -10.68 -11.84
C ALA A 10 -10.28 -9.32 -11.13
N ALA A 11 -10.17 -9.32 -9.79
CA ALA A 11 -10.07 -8.09 -9.03
C ALA A 11 -8.77 -7.33 -9.36
N GLY A 12 -7.66 -8.05 -9.59
CA GLY A 12 -6.37 -7.45 -9.93
C GLY A 12 -6.40 -6.75 -11.28
N LEU A 13 -7.10 -7.32 -12.26
CA LEU A 13 -7.34 -6.69 -13.57
C LEU A 13 -8.19 -5.43 -13.45
N VAL A 14 -9.23 -5.43 -12.61
CA VAL A 14 -10.03 -4.22 -12.34
C VAL A 14 -9.13 -3.13 -11.75
N TYR A 15 -8.32 -3.47 -10.74
CA TYR A 15 -7.36 -2.56 -10.13
C TYR A 15 -6.35 -2.01 -11.16
N ALA A 16 -5.76 -2.89 -11.97
CA ALA A 16 -4.82 -2.52 -13.01
C ALA A 16 -5.47 -1.60 -14.07
N GLY A 17 -6.74 -1.85 -14.41
CA GLY A 17 -7.51 -0.99 -15.32
C GLY A 17 -7.73 0.41 -14.76
N VAL A 18 -8.09 0.52 -13.48
CA VAL A 18 -8.23 1.82 -12.79
C VAL A 18 -6.90 2.57 -12.78
N LEU A 19 -5.81 1.92 -12.39
CA LEU A 19 -4.48 2.53 -12.38
C LEU A 19 -4.02 2.91 -13.80
N GLY A 20 -4.27 2.05 -14.79
CA GLY A 20 -3.97 2.30 -16.20
C GLY A 20 -4.71 3.52 -16.73
N PHE A 21 -5.99 3.68 -16.39
CA PHE A 21 -6.78 4.86 -16.73
C PHE A 21 -6.18 6.14 -16.16
N PHE A 22 -5.76 6.15 -14.89
CA PHE A 22 -5.12 7.31 -14.28
C PHE A 22 -3.69 7.56 -14.81
N ALA A 23 -2.92 6.51 -15.04
CA ALA A 23 -1.60 6.58 -15.65
C ALA A 23 -1.65 7.16 -17.08
N ALA A 24 -2.67 6.82 -17.86
CA ALA A 24 -2.86 7.32 -19.23
C ALA A 24 -3.06 8.84 -19.30
N LYS A 25 -3.54 9.48 -18.23
CA LYS A 25 -3.69 10.95 -18.16
C LYS A 25 -2.34 11.70 -18.12
N ARG A 26 -1.21 11.00 -17.96
CA ARG A 26 0.17 11.55 -18.00
C ARG A 26 0.44 12.75 -17.08
N GLN A 27 -0.26 12.82 -15.94
CA GLN A 27 -0.04 13.87 -14.92
C GLN A 27 0.96 13.47 -13.84
N TRP A 28 1.58 12.29 -13.96
CA TRP A 28 2.41 11.68 -12.94
C TRP A 28 3.90 11.99 -13.11
N THR A 29 4.67 11.70 -12.07
CA THR A 29 6.14 11.70 -12.09
C THR A 29 6.64 10.28 -11.89
N TRP A 30 7.85 9.93 -12.34
CA TRP A 30 8.39 8.57 -12.18
C TRP A 30 8.34 8.06 -10.73
N ALA A 31 8.59 8.94 -9.76
CA ALA A 31 8.45 8.60 -8.35
C ALA A 31 7.01 8.27 -7.95
N ALA A 32 6.03 9.04 -8.45
CA ALA A 32 4.61 8.78 -8.22
C ALA A 32 4.15 7.44 -8.84
N MET A 33 4.65 7.13 -10.03
CA MET A 33 4.43 5.84 -10.68
C MET A 33 5.02 4.70 -9.83
N GLY A 34 6.22 4.88 -9.30
CA GLY A 34 6.83 3.91 -8.38
C GLY A 34 5.99 3.65 -7.14
N VAL A 35 5.48 4.71 -6.50
CA VAL A 35 4.59 4.59 -5.32
C VAL A 35 3.29 3.86 -5.69
N ALA A 36 2.67 4.22 -6.82
CA ALA A 36 1.45 3.57 -7.29
C ALA A 36 1.65 2.08 -7.59
N LEU A 37 2.76 1.72 -8.24
CA LEU A 37 3.11 0.33 -8.52
C LEU A 37 3.41 -0.47 -7.25
N ALA A 38 4.13 0.12 -6.30
CA ALA A 38 4.43 -0.54 -5.03
C ALA A 38 3.14 -0.81 -4.22
N ASN A 39 2.23 0.18 -4.17
CA ASN A 39 0.90 0.00 -3.56
C ASN A 39 0.05 -1.04 -4.30
N PHE A 40 0.12 -1.08 -5.63
CA PHE A 40 -0.59 -2.08 -6.44
C PHE A 40 -0.13 -3.50 -6.11
N LEU A 41 1.19 -3.74 -6.06
CA LEU A 41 1.74 -5.05 -5.69
C LEU A 41 1.31 -5.46 -4.27
N TYR A 42 1.32 -4.52 -3.32
CA TYR A 42 0.82 -4.76 -1.97
C TYR A 42 -0.67 -5.14 -1.96
N VAL A 43 -1.50 -4.43 -2.73
CA VAL A 43 -2.92 -4.75 -2.87
C VAL A 43 -3.12 -6.14 -3.45
N LEU A 44 -2.37 -6.53 -4.49
CA LEU A 44 -2.51 -7.87 -5.10
C LEU A 44 -2.34 -9.00 -4.08
N LEU A 45 -1.45 -8.85 -3.10
CA LEU A 45 -1.27 -9.84 -2.03
C LEU A 45 -2.49 -9.95 -1.09
N ASN A 46 -3.23 -8.86 -0.92
CA ASN A 46 -4.34 -8.75 0.03
C ASN A 46 -5.72 -8.82 -0.63
N LEU A 47 -5.78 -8.78 -1.95
CA LEU A 47 -6.99 -8.53 -2.72
C LEU A 47 -8.05 -9.61 -2.55
N VAL A 48 -7.63 -10.84 -2.25
CA VAL A 48 -8.51 -12.00 -2.08
C VAL A 48 -9.16 -12.02 -0.69
N ALA A 49 -8.48 -11.49 0.34
CA ALA A 49 -8.94 -11.58 1.73
C ALA A 49 -10.35 -10.98 1.95
N PRO A 50 -10.73 -9.83 1.36
CA PRO A 50 -12.06 -9.29 1.52
C PRO A 50 -13.15 -10.22 1.01
N PHE A 51 -12.91 -10.91 -0.11
CA PHE A 51 -13.89 -11.85 -0.68
C PHE A 51 -14.00 -13.11 0.14
N ARG A 52 -12.87 -13.65 0.63
CA ARG A 52 -12.86 -14.84 1.49
C ARG A 52 -13.61 -14.62 2.80
N GLY A 53 -13.53 -13.43 3.39
CA GLY A 53 -14.26 -13.11 4.62
C GLY A 53 -15.79 -13.32 4.53
N VAL A 54 -16.39 -13.12 3.37
CA VAL A 54 -17.85 -13.25 3.16
C VAL A 54 -18.22 -14.54 2.42
N LEU A 55 -17.40 -14.99 1.47
CA LEU A 55 -17.75 -16.07 0.55
C LEU A 55 -17.14 -17.43 0.92
N ASP A 56 -16.20 -17.49 1.86
CA ASP A 56 -15.51 -18.72 2.28
C ASP A 56 -15.85 -19.07 3.74
N PRO A 57 -16.84 -19.96 3.98
CA PRO A 57 -17.17 -20.41 5.34
C PRO A 57 -16.01 -21.10 6.06
N GLY A 58 -15.04 -21.64 5.31
CA GLY A 58 -13.84 -22.30 5.84
C GLY A 58 -12.65 -21.37 6.03
N TYR A 59 -12.80 -20.06 5.81
CA TYR A 59 -11.71 -19.12 6.01
C TYR A 59 -11.30 -19.07 7.48
N ALA A 60 -10.00 -19.16 7.77
CA ALA A 60 -9.48 -19.17 9.14
C ALA A 60 -9.48 -17.79 9.81
N GLY A 61 -9.91 -16.75 9.10
CA GLY A 61 -9.83 -15.35 9.53
C GLY A 61 -8.61 -14.64 8.98
N TYR A 62 -8.44 -13.38 9.39
CA TYR A 62 -7.37 -12.50 8.91
C TYR A 62 -6.34 -12.31 10.03
N LYS A 63 -5.12 -12.78 9.78
CA LYS A 63 -3.99 -12.65 10.71
C LYS A 63 -2.84 -11.97 9.96
N MET A 64 -2.69 -10.67 10.17
CA MET A 64 -1.64 -9.87 9.54
C MET A 64 -1.11 -8.83 10.51
N GLY A 65 0.16 -9.00 10.91
CA GLY A 65 0.79 -8.17 11.92
C GLY A 65 0.02 -8.14 13.25
N LEU A 66 -0.36 -6.95 13.72
CA LEU A 66 -1.17 -6.77 14.93
C LEU A 66 -2.67 -7.02 14.72
N LEU A 67 -3.12 -7.14 13.46
CA LEU A 67 -4.52 -7.36 13.15
C LEU A 67 -4.84 -8.86 13.20
N GLN A 68 -5.67 -9.22 14.17
CA GLN A 68 -6.25 -10.55 14.30
C GLN A 68 -7.77 -10.43 14.28
N ILE A 69 -8.38 -10.89 13.20
CA ILE A 69 -9.82 -10.76 12.98
C ILE A 69 -10.38 -12.16 12.77
N ALA A 70 -11.36 -12.50 13.61
CA ALA A 70 -12.11 -13.73 13.48
C ALA A 70 -12.76 -13.83 12.07
N PRO A 71 -12.95 -15.05 11.54
CA PRO A 71 -13.59 -15.22 10.24
C PRO A 71 -14.99 -14.61 10.18
N GLY A 72 -15.38 -14.18 8.98
CA GLY A 72 -16.67 -13.55 8.71
C GLY A 72 -16.54 -12.13 8.15
N VAL A 73 -17.66 -11.40 8.19
CA VAL A 73 -17.83 -10.08 7.54
C VAL A 73 -16.79 -9.04 7.98
N TRP A 74 -16.29 -9.13 9.22
CA TRP A 74 -15.27 -8.20 9.72
C TRP A 74 -13.94 -8.28 8.97
N VAL A 75 -13.56 -9.46 8.47
CA VAL A 75 -12.41 -9.59 7.56
C VAL A 75 -12.62 -8.74 6.32
N THR A 76 -13.81 -8.82 5.72
CA THR A 76 -14.16 -8.08 4.51
C THR A 76 -14.10 -6.58 4.73
N VAL A 77 -14.63 -6.11 5.86
CA VAL A 77 -14.59 -4.68 6.20
C VAL A 77 -13.15 -4.21 6.37
N VAL A 78 -12.33 -4.90 7.17
CA VAL A 78 -10.98 -4.43 7.47
C VAL A 78 -10.05 -4.61 6.27
N ALA A 79 -9.94 -5.82 5.72
CA ALA A 79 -9.08 -6.05 4.55
C ALA A 79 -9.56 -5.22 3.34
N GLY A 80 -10.88 -5.07 3.17
CA GLY A 80 -11.46 -4.22 2.13
C GLY A 80 -11.08 -2.76 2.30
N SER A 81 -11.13 -2.24 3.53
CA SER A 81 -10.71 -0.87 3.83
C SER A 81 -9.23 -0.61 3.51
N ILE A 82 -8.35 -1.57 3.80
CA ILE A 82 -6.91 -1.50 3.48
C ILE A 82 -6.72 -1.47 1.96
N VAL A 83 -7.39 -2.37 1.25
CA VAL A 83 -7.35 -2.50 -0.21
C VAL A 83 -7.87 -1.23 -0.91
N VAL A 84 -8.95 -0.64 -0.39
CA VAL A 84 -9.51 0.63 -0.89
C VAL A 84 -8.61 1.81 -0.55
N ALA A 85 -8.07 1.89 0.66
CA ALA A 85 -7.15 2.96 1.06
C ALA A 85 -5.88 2.96 0.21
N ALA A 86 -5.30 1.79 -0.04
CA ALA A 86 -4.14 1.64 -0.92
C ALA A 86 -4.47 2.00 -2.39
N LEU A 87 -5.68 1.66 -2.88
CA LEU A 87 -6.12 2.13 -4.20
C LEU A 87 -6.20 3.65 -4.28
N ILE A 88 -6.81 4.27 -3.27
CA ILE A 88 -6.94 5.72 -3.18
C ILE A 88 -5.56 6.35 -3.13
N ALA A 89 -4.63 5.82 -2.33
CA ALA A 89 -3.25 6.30 -2.27
C ALA A 89 -2.54 6.21 -3.63
N ALA A 90 -2.68 5.08 -4.33
CA ALA A 90 -2.11 4.89 -5.67
C ALA A 90 -2.74 5.83 -6.72
N CYS A 91 -4.06 6.00 -6.71
CA CYS A 91 -4.75 6.93 -7.61
C CYS A 91 -4.36 8.39 -7.33
N LEU A 92 -4.31 8.77 -6.04
CA LEU A 92 -3.84 10.08 -5.62
C LEU A 92 -2.39 10.29 -6.02
N ALA A 93 -1.53 9.27 -5.93
CA ALA A 93 -0.15 9.39 -6.41
C ALA A 93 -0.11 9.73 -7.91
N LEU A 94 -0.92 9.06 -8.73
CA LEU A 94 -0.98 9.29 -10.18
C LEU A 94 -1.64 10.62 -10.58
N LEU A 95 -2.60 11.11 -9.78
CA LEU A 95 -3.30 12.37 -10.00
C LEU A 95 -2.58 13.59 -9.41
N ALA A 96 -1.76 13.40 -8.37
CA ALA A 96 -1.28 14.51 -7.56
C ALA A 96 -0.28 15.39 -8.31
N ARG A 97 -0.64 16.68 -8.40
CA ARG A 97 0.36 17.75 -8.46
C ARG A 97 1.11 17.78 -7.12
N PRO A 98 2.44 17.99 -7.10
CA PRO A 98 3.24 17.95 -5.89
C PRO A 98 2.65 18.85 -4.79
N GLY A 99 2.29 18.27 -3.64
CA GLY A 99 1.50 18.94 -2.62
C GLY A 99 1.33 18.16 -1.32
N ARG A 100 0.44 18.64 -0.43
CA ARG A 100 0.20 18.06 0.91
C ARG A 100 -0.26 16.60 0.86
N GLY A 101 -0.92 16.19 -0.23
CA GLY A 101 -1.35 14.80 -0.49
C GLY A 101 -0.25 13.75 -0.30
N MET A 102 1.00 14.08 -0.68
CA MET A 102 2.15 13.19 -0.55
C MET A 102 2.48 12.84 0.90
N VAL A 103 2.25 13.79 1.81
CA VAL A 103 2.52 13.59 3.25
C VAL A 103 1.52 12.61 3.83
N TYR A 104 0.25 12.72 3.45
CA TYR A 104 -0.78 11.78 3.89
C TYR A 104 -0.51 10.36 3.39
N ILE A 105 -0.03 10.20 2.15
CA ILE A 105 0.39 8.88 1.63
C ILE A 105 1.56 8.34 2.44
N ALA A 106 2.60 9.12 2.69
CA ALA A 106 3.74 8.68 3.48
C ALA A 106 3.36 8.31 4.93
N ILE A 107 2.46 9.08 5.56
CA ILE A 107 1.92 8.78 6.90
C ILE A 107 1.12 7.47 6.86
N ALA A 108 0.26 7.28 5.86
CA ALA A 108 -0.52 6.06 5.70
C ALA A 108 0.38 4.84 5.48
N ASP A 109 1.37 4.93 4.60
CA ASP A 109 2.34 3.85 4.35
C ASP A 109 3.17 3.55 5.61
N THR A 110 3.52 4.58 6.39
CA THR A 110 4.20 4.40 7.68
C THR A 110 3.31 3.65 8.67
N ALA A 111 2.04 4.03 8.78
CA ALA A 111 1.09 3.36 9.66
C ALA A 111 0.88 1.90 9.23
N LEU A 112 0.75 1.63 7.93
CA LEU A 112 0.64 0.26 7.39
C LEU A 112 1.88 -0.57 7.68
N LEU A 113 3.09 -0.01 7.49
CA LEU A 113 4.33 -0.69 7.86
C LEU A 113 4.36 -0.98 9.36
N LEU A 114 4.05 -0.01 10.23
CA LEU A 114 4.16 -0.20 11.68
C LEU A 114 3.11 -1.16 12.24
N LEU A 115 1.88 -1.12 11.73
CA LEU A 115 0.77 -1.94 12.24
C LEU A 115 0.73 -3.34 11.64
N ILE A 116 1.18 -3.49 10.39
CA ILE A 116 1.08 -4.73 9.64
C ILE A 116 2.47 -5.26 9.30
N GLY A 117 3.22 -4.51 8.49
CA GLY A 117 4.46 -5.00 7.88
C GLY A 117 5.57 -5.35 8.87
N LEU A 118 5.84 -4.51 9.88
CA LEU A 118 6.89 -4.73 10.87
C LEU A 118 6.54 -5.89 11.81
N PRO A 119 5.33 -5.99 12.39
CA PRO A 119 4.95 -7.16 13.18
C PRO A 119 4.90 -8.45 12.35
N GLU A 120 4.47 -8.39 11.09
CA GLU A 120 4.53 -9.53 10.15
C GLU A 120 5.97 -9.96 9.88
N LEU A 121 6.89 -9.00 9.70
CA LEU A 121 8.31 -9.25 9.49
C LEU A 121 8.97 -9.86 10.74
N VAL A 122 8.70 -9.31 11.92
CA VAL A 122 9.22 -9.85 13.19
C VAL A 122 8.68 -11.25 13.45
N SER A 123 7.36 -11.44 13.38
CA SER A 123 6.74 -12.75 13.62
C SER A 123 7.20 -13.80 12.61
N GLY A 124 7.28 -13.42 11.34
CA GLY A 124 7.73 -14.28 10.27
C GLY A 124 9.21 -14.69 10.34
N LEU A 125 10.08 -13.82 10.87
CA LEU A 125 11.48 -14.16 11.12
C LEU A 125 11.66 -15.05 12.35
N MET A 126 10.83 -14.88 13.38
CA MET A 126 10.90 -15.69 14.61
C MET A 126 10.27 -17.07 14.44
N ASP A 127 9.19 -17.19 13.67
CA ASP A 127 8.49 -18.46 13.42
C ASP A 127 8.10 -18.59 11.93
N HIS A 128 9.10 -18.85 11.10
CA HIS A 128 8.95 -18.98 9.65
C HIS A 128 8.15 -20.23 9.22
N GLN A 129 7.91 -21.20 10.10
CA GLN A 129 7.15 -22.41 9.78
C GLN A 129 5.64 -22.23 9.95
N ALA A 130 5.23 -21.34 10.87
CA ALA A 130 3.85 -20.97 11.08
C ALA A 130 3.31 -20.03 9.97
N TYR A 131 4.18 -19.25 9.34
CA TYR A 131 3.77 -18.33 8.27
C TYR A 131 3.68 -19.03 6.92
N ARG A 132 2.54 -18.95 6.24
CA ARG A 132 2.34 -19.51 4.89
C ARG A 132 1.34 -18.65 4.13
N ILE A 133 1.71 -18.21 2.93
CA ILE A 133 0.74 -17.59 2.01
C ILE A 133 0.20 -18.71 1.12
N GLU A 134 -1.10 -18.95 1.23
CA GLU A 134 -1.82 -19.91 0.40
C GLU A 134 -2.58 -19.16 -0.70
N LEU A 135 -2.06 -19.23 -1.93
CA LEU A 135 -2.68 -18.64 -3.12
C LEU A 135 -3.68 -19.60 -3.80
N GLY A 136 -3.91 -20.76 -3.19
CA GLY A 136 -4.78 -21.83 -3.67
C GLY A 136 -4.33 -23.18 -3.11
N GLU A 137 -4.97 -24.26 -3.56
CA GLU A 137 -4.64 -25.62 -3.11
C GLU A 137 -3.23 -26.05 -3.52
N TYR A 138 -2.75 -25.56 -4.66
CA TYR A 138 -1.49 -26.02 -5.27
C TYR A 138 -0.33 -25.02 -5.19
N LEU A 139 -0.58 -23.77 -4.82
CA LEU A 139 0.44 -22.73 -4.79
C LEU A 139 0.62 -22.21 -3.37
N LYS A 140 1.64 -22.72 -2.70
CA LYS A 140 2.05 -22.31 -1.34
C LYS A 140 3.42 -21.66 -1.41
N ILE A 141 3.51 -20.42 -0.95
CA ILE A 141 4.80 -19.73 -0.84
C ILE A 141 5.41 -20.07 0.52
N PRO A 142 6.68 -20.53 0.60
CA PRO A 142 7.35 -20.76 1.87
C PRO A 142 7.31 -19.53 2.77
N GLY A 143 7.11 -19.72 4.07
CA GLY A 143 6.90 -18.63 5.03
C GLY A 143 7.95 -17.55 4.99
N LEU A 144 9.23 -17.94 5.04
CA LEU A 144 10.34 -17.00 4.97
C LEU A 144 10.31 -16.16 3.67
N VAL A 145 10.03 -16.80 2.53
CA VAL A 145 9.96 -16.11 1.22
C VAL A 145 8.79 -15.13 1.20
N ALA A 146 7.63 -15.54 1.71
CA ALA A 146 6.46 -14.69 1.85
C ALA A 146 6.76 -13.45 2.71
N VAL A 147 7.39 -13.64 3.87
CA VAL A 147 7.77 -12.57 4.81
C VAL A 147 8.74 -11.59 4.16
N LEU A 148 9.75 -12.10 3.43
CA LEU A 148 10.71 -11.25 2.72
C LEU A 148 10.05 -10.46 1.59
N ILE A 149 9.12 -11.06 0.84
CA ILE A 149 8.37 -10.38 -0.22
C ILE A 149 7.47 -9.29 0.38
N SER A 150 6.64 -9.62 1.37
CA SER A 150 5.79 -8.65 2.06
C SER A 150 6.61 -7.52 2.65
N GLY A 151 7.67 -7.85 3.38
CA GLY A 151 8.59 -6.90 3.99
C GLY A 151 9.23 -5.96 2.98
N ALA A 152 9.75 -6.52 1.88
CA ALA A 152 10.32 -5.73 0.79
C ALA A 152 9.28 -4.80 0.17
N LEU A 153 8.04 -5.24 -0.02
CA LEU A 153 6.97 -4.41 -0.57
C LEU A 153 6.60 -3.26 0.36
N PHE A 154 6.40 -3.52 1.66
CA PHE A 154 6.10 -2.47 2.64
C PHE A 154 7.25 -1.45 2.78
N CYS A 155 8.49 -1.93 2.84
CA CYS A 155 9.66 -1.07 2.89
C CYS A 155 9.79 -0.24 1.61
N LEU A 156 9.56 -0.86 0.44
CA LEU A 156 9.63 -0.19 -0.85
C LEU A 156 8.56 0.91 -0.96
N THR A 157 7.30 0.63 -0.59
CA THR A 157 6.23 1.65 -0.56
C THR A 157 6.64 2.84 0.30
N LEU A 158 7.14 2.58 1.52
CA LEU A 158 7.49 3.63 2.45
C LEU A 158 8.69 4.46 1.95
N VAL A 159 9.77 3.81 1.52
CA VAL A 159 10.98 4.48 1.03
C VAL A 159 10.63 5.37 -0.16
N LEU A 160 9.86 4.85 -1.12
CA LEU A 160 9.44 5.65 -2.27
C LEU A 160 8.57 6.84 -1.85
N SER A 161 7.63 6.65 -0.92
CA SER A 161 6.77 7.72 -0.41
C SER A 161 7.56 8.80 0.37
N ILE A 162 8.54 8.43 1.19
CA ILE A 162 9.42 9.37 1.91
C ILE A 162 10.34 10.12 0.95
N VAL A 163 11.03 9.41 0.05
CA VAL A 163 11.93 10.04 -0.93
C VAL A 163 11.17 11.01 -1.82
N TRP A 164 9.95 10.64 -2.22
CA TRP A 164 9.11 11.47 -3.05
C TRP A 164 8.60 12.71 -2.30
N SER A 165 8.14 12.55 -1.06
CA SER A 165 7.63 13.66 -0.23
C SER A 165 8.74 14.65 0.13
N THR A 166 9.91 14.18 0.55
CA THR A 166 11.06 15.02 0.95
C THR A 166 11.63 15.82 -0.22
N ARG A 167 11.87 15.17 -1.39
CA ARG A 167 12.39 15.84 -2.59
C ARG A 167 11.50 17.00 -3.05
N ARG A 168 10.19 16.94 -2.79
CA ARG A 168 9.23 17.96 -3.20
C ARG A 168 8.98 19.06 -2.17
N MET A 169 9.28 18.83 -0.89
CA MET A 169 9.23 19.89 0.13
C MET A 169 10.41 20.85 0.05
N ARG A 170 11.60 20.36 -0.31
CA ARG A 170 12.84 21.15 -0.33
C ARG A 170 12.71 22.50 -1.06
N PRO A 171 12.14 22.58 -2.29
CA PRO A 171 12.02 23.86 -3.00
C PRO A 171 11.04 24.85 -2.34
N ARG A 172 10.03 24.36 -1.61
CA ARG A 172 9.06 25.23 -0.91
C ARG A 172 9.68 25.85 0.33
N LEU A 173 10.46 25.07 1.07
CA LEU A 173 11.18 25.55 2.25
C LEU A 173 12.19 26.64 1.86
N THR A 174 12.96 26.43 0.79
CA THR A 174 13.91 27.43 0.27
C THR A 174 13.21 28.73 -0.12
N ARG A 175 12.11 28.67 -0.87
CA ARG A 175 11.34 29.88 -1.23
C ARG A 175 10.75 30.61 -0.02
N ALA A 176 10.28 29.88 0.98
CA ALA A 176 9.72 30.48 2.20
C ALA A 176 10.80 31.25 2.99
N LEU A 177 12.00 30.67 3.08
CA LEU A 177 13.14 31.32 3.73
C LEU A 177 13.64 32.56 2.95
N ASP A 178 13.60 32.51 1.61
CA ASP A 178 13.94 33.67 0.75
C ASP A 178 12.92 34.82 0.87
N THR A 179 11.64 34.52 1.05
CA THR A 179 10.63 35.58 1.24
C THR A 179 10.76 36.31 2.57
N THR A 180 11.26 35.63 3.61
CA THR A 180 11.46 36.24 4.93
C THR A 180 12.73 37.09 5.02
N SER A 181 13.69 36.92 4.10
CA SER A 181 14.97 37.64 4.12
C SER A 181 14.97 38.93 3.30
N ARG A 182 13.91 39.22 2.51
CA ARG A 182 13.82 40.47 1.74
C ARG A 182 13.30 41.61 2.62
N PRO A 183 14.03 42.73 2.75
CA PRO A 183 13.53 43.89 3.47
C PRO A 183 12.26 44.44 2.79
N PRO A 184 11.33 45.03 3.55
CA PRO A 184 10.13 45.63 2.97
C PRO A 184 10.51 46.74 1.99
N VAL A 185 9.92 46.71 0.78
CA VAL A 185 10.11 47.77 -0.21
C VAL A 185 9.47 49.05 0.34
N PRO A 186 10.22 50.17 0.47
CA PRO A 186 9.65 51.41 0.97
C PRO A 186 8.50 51.86 0.05
N GLN A 187 7.34 52.12 0.63
CA GLN A 187 6.20 52.68 -0.08
C GLN A 187 6.45 54.19 -0.23
N SER A 188 6.70 54.63 -1.47
CA SER A 188 6.86 56.03 -1.85
C SER A 188 5.51 56.69 -2.12
#